data_AF-A0A5R9GHG0-F1
#
_entry.id   AF-A0A5R9GHG0-F1
#
_cell.length_a   1.000
_cell.length_b   1.000
_cell.length_c   1.000
_cell.angle_alpha   90.00
_cell.angle_beta   90.00
_cell.angle_gamma   90.00
#
_symmetry.space_group_name_H-M   'P 1'
#
loop_
_entity.id
_entity.type
_entity.pdbx_description
1 polymer ?
#
loop_
_entity_poly.entity_id
_entity_poly.type
_entity_poly.pdbx_seq_one_letter_code
_entity_poly.pdbx_strand_id
1 'polypeptide(L)' 'MQLGYRDLACEILVQTCLDLLDKRRKGGRNFQNKQDALAFLHTDWFEELCYFLELDPSHTRMKIIQGPDVAKRA' A
#
# COMPACT_ATOMS: atom_id res chain seq x y z
N MET A 1 -3.84 18.30 -16.48
CA MET A 1 -4.68 17.67 -15.44
C MET A 1 -4.18 16.30 -14.95
N GLN A 2 -3.24 15.63 -15.63
CA GLN A 2 -2.75 14.29 -15.22
C GLN A 2 -1.87 14.26 -13.96
N LEU A 3 -1.15 15.34 -13.61
CA LEU A 3 -0.20 15.35 -12.48
C LEU A 3 -0.89 15.07 -11.13
N GLY A 4 -2.00 15.78 -10.82
CA GLY A 4 -2.66 15.65 -9.52
C GLY A 4 -3.27 14.26 -9.24
N TYR A 5 -3.73 13.56 -10.28
CA TYR A 5 -4.24 12.19 -10.10
C TYR A 5 -3.12 11.17 -9.91
N ARG A 6 -1.97 11.38 -10.57
CA ARG A 6 -0.79 10.54 -10.36
C ARG A 6 -0.26 10.69 -8.94
N ASP A 7 -0.17 11.93 -8.46
CA ASP A 7 0.26 12.23 -7.09
C ASP A 7 -0.68 11.58 -6.08
N LEU A 8 -2.00 11.71 -6.26
CA LEU A 8 -3.00 11.07 -5.40
C LEU A 8 -2.89 9.54 -5.41
N ALA A 9 -2.70 8.92 -6.57
CA ALA A 9 -2.51 7.47 -6.67
C ALA A 9 -1.26 7.02 -5.92
N CYS A 10 -0.14 7.74 -6.05
CA CYS A 10 1.07 7.49 -5.28
C CYS A 10 0.82 7.65 -3.77
N GLU A 11 0.10 8.70 -3.34
CA GLU A 11 -0.24 8.92 -1.93
C GLU A 11 -1.08 7.78 -1.35
N ILE A 12 -2.03 7.24 -2.11
CA ILE A 12 -2.84 6.07 -1.68
C ILE A 12 -1.94 4.86 -1.44
N LEU A 13 -1.00 4.56 -2.34
CA LEU A 13 -0.07 3.45 -2.17
C LEU A 13 0.87 3.66 -0.98
N VAL A 14 1.39 4.87 -0.80
CA VAL A 14 2.26 5.22 0.34
C VAL A 14 1.48 5.08 1.65
N GLN A 15 0.25 5.60 1.73
CA GLN A 15 -0.59 5.50 2.91
C GLN A 15 -0.90 4.03 3.25
N THR A 16 -1.24 3.22 2.24
CA THR A 16 -1.42 1.76 2.40
C THR A 16 -0.18 1.10 2.98
N CYS A 17 1.02 1.46 2.50
CA CYS A 17 2.26 0.97 3.07
C CYS A 17 2.39 1.36 4.55
N LEU A 18 2.12 2.62 4.88
CA LEU A 18 2.25 3.12 6.26
C LEU A 18 1.29 2.43 7.22
N ASP A 19 0.03 2.23 6.81
CA ASP A 19 -0.97 1.52 7.62
C ASP A 19 -0.57 0.06 7.90
N LEU A 20 0.17 -0.58 7.00
CA LEU A 20 0.73 -1.93 7.22
C LEU A 20 2.01 -1.92 8.07
N LEU A 21 2.79 -0.84 8.01
CA LEU A 21 4.07 -0.70 8.71
C LEU A 21 3.96 -0.20 10.14
N ASP A 22 2.85 0.42 10.54
CA ASP A 22 2.76 1.10 11.82
C ASP A 22 2.77 0.13 13.02
N LYS A 23 3.99 -0.21 13.44
CA LYS A 23 4.30 -0.99 14.65
C LYS A 23 4.16 -0.14 15.92
N ARG A 24 3.87 1.17 15.83
CA ARG A 24 4.09 2.13 16.95
C ARG A 24 2.87 2.44 17.81
N ARG A 25 1.63 2.15 17.41
CA ARG A 25 0.44 2.56 18.18
C ARG A 25 -0.38 1.36 18.66
N LYS A 26 -0.39 1.13 19.99
CA LYS A 26 -1.28 0.18 20.68
C LYS A 26 -2.71 0.78 20.71
N GLY A 27 -3.63 0.24 19.91
CA GLY A 27 -5.05 0.61 19.94
C GLY A 27 -5.87 -0.08 18.85
N GLY A 28 -7.18 -0.28 19.08
CA GLY A 28 -8.08 -1.01 18.16
C GLY A 28 -8.21 -0.38 16.77
N ARG A 29 -8.07 0.95 16.67
CA ARG A 29 -8.11 1.67 15.38
C ARG A 29 -6.95 1.28 14.45
N ASN A 30 -5.78 0.94 15.00
CA ASN A 30 -4.64 0.49 14.21
C ASN A 30 -4.87 -0.92 13.62
N PHE A 31 -5.54 -1.79 14.37
CA PHE A 31 -5.93 -3.11 13.86
C PHE A 31 -6.91 -2.98 12.68
N GLN A 32 -7.91 -2.11 12.79
CA GLN A 32 -8.85 -1.86 11.70
C GLN A 32 -8.16 -1.30 10.45
N ASN A 33 -7.32 -0.26 10.60
CA ASN A 33 -6.56 0.30 9.48
C ASN A 33 -5.72 -0.76 8.77
N LYS A 34 -5.08 -1.65 9.53
CA LYS A 34 -4.29 -2.74 8.96
C LYS A 34 -5.15 -3.74 8.18
N GLN A 35 -6.33 -4.09 8.71
CA GLN A 35 -7.27 -4.97 8.00
C GLN A 35 -7.79 -4.31 6.73
N ASP A 36 -8.13 -3.01 6.79
CA ASP A 36 -8.62 -2.25 5.64
C ASP A 36 -7.53 -2.14 4.56
N ALA A 37 -6.28 -1.87 4.95
CA ALA A 37 -5.14 -1.83 4.02
C ALA A 37 -4.88 -3.19 3.37
N LEU A 38 -4.94 -4.29 4.15
CA LEU A 38 -4.82 -5.64 3.59
C LEU A 38 -5.98 -5.94 2.63
N ALA A 39 -7.21 -5.58 2.98
CA ALA A 39 -8.38 -5.78 2.13
C ALA A 39 -8.25 -5.00 0.82
N PHE A 40 -7.81 -3.74 0.87
CA PHE A 40 -7.57 -2.90 -0.30
C PHE A 40 -6.62 -3.56 -1.30
N LEU A 41 -5.52 -4.17 -0.84
CA LEU A 41 -4.55 -4.85 -1.72
C LEU A 41 -5.13 -6.02 -2.54
N HIS A 42 -6.29 -6.55 -2.14
CA HIS A 42 -7.00 -7.62 -2.82
C HIS A 42 -8.19 -7.13 -3.67
N THR A 43 -8.33 -5.83 -3.87
CA THR A 43 -9.40 -5.24 -4.69
C THR A 43 -8.95 -4.98 -6.13
N ASP A 44 -9.90 -4.96 -7.05
CA ASP A 44 -9.68 -4.54 -8.44
C ASP A 44 -9.18 -3.09 -8.52
N TRP A 45 -9.61 -2.24 -7.58
CA TRP A 45 -9.16 -0.85 -7.47
C TRP A 45 -7.65 -0.72 -7.28
N PHE A 46 -7.04 -1.63 -6.51
CA PHE A 46 -5.59 -1.66 -6.37
C PHE A 46 -4.90 -2.01 -7.69
N GLU A 47 -5.46 -2.94 -8.47
CA GLU A 47 -4.91 -3.35 -9.76
C GLU A 47 -5.01 -2.22 -10.78
N GLU A 48 -6.17 -1.57 -10.89
CA GLU A 48 -6.38 -0.38 -11.72
C GLU A 48 -5.42 0.75 -11.37
N LEU A 49 -5.19 0.99 -10.07
CA LEU A 49 -4.26 2.02 -9.61
C LEU A 49 -2.81 1.67 -9.99
N CYS A 50 -2.42 0.39 -9.87
CA CYS A 50 -1.11 -0.06 -10.33
C CYS A 50 -0.96 0.13 -11.85
N TYR A 51 -1.95 -0.24 -12.66
CA TYR A 51 -1.91 -0.03 -14.10
C TYR A 51 -1.85 1.44 -14.47
N PHE A 52 -2.61 2.30 -13.79
CA PHE A 52 -2.56 3.75 -13.97
C PHE A 52 -1.17 4.34 -13.69
N LEU A 53 -0.43 3.74 -12.75
CA LEU A 53 0.94 4.14 -12.40
C LEU A 53 2.03 3.38 -13.19
N GLU A 54 1.65 2.52 -14.14
CA GLU A 54 2.56 1.66 -14.91
C GLU A 54 3.38 0.69 -14.02
N LEU A 55 2.75 0.17 -12.97
CA LEU A 55 3.32 -0.79 -12.03
C LEU A 55 2.76 -2.20 -12.25
N ASP A 56 3.58 -3.23 -11.96
CA ASP A 56 3.10 -4.61 -11.89
C ASP A 56 2.32 -4.83 -10.57
N PRO A 57 1.02 -5.16 -10.60
CA PRO A 57 0.22 -5.29 -9.38
C PRO A 57 0.71 -6.40 -8.45
N SER A 58 1.12 -7.55 -9.02
CA SER A 58 1.55 -8.72 -8.25
C SER A 58 2.84 -8.44 -7.47
N HIS A 59 3.83 -7.85 -8.14
CA HIS A 59 5.10 -7.44 -7.58
C HIS A 59 4.91 -6.33 -6.55
N THR A 60 4.09 -5.33 -6.87
CA THR A 60 3.80 -4.21 -5.98
C THR A 60 3.14 -4.69 -4.69
N ARG A 61 2.09 -5.53 -4.80
CA ARG A 61 1.42 -6.17 -3.65
C ARG A 61 2.41 -6.92 -2.78
N MET A 62 3.27 -7.75 -3.39
CA MET A 62 4.31 -8.49 -2.68
C MET A 62 5.24 -7.57 -1.91
N LYS A 63 5.73 -6.49 -2.54
CA LYS A 63 6.63 -5.51 -1.90
C LYS A 63 5.96 -4.79 -0.74
N ILE A 64 4.69 -4.41 -0.89
CA ILE A 64 3.93 -3.73 0.16
C ILE A 64 3.71 -4.66 1.36
N ILE A 65 3.29 -5.91 1.14
CA ILE A 65 3.02 -6.88 2.21
C ILE A 65 4.31 -7.28 2.93
N GLN A 66 5.40 -7.51 2.19
CA GLN A 66 6.68 -7.89 2.78
C GLN A 66 7.32 -6.76 3.60
N GLY A 67 6.96 -5.51 3.31
CA GLY A 67 7.54 -4.33 3.95
C GLY A 67 9.07 -4.24 3.80
N PRO A 68 9.70 -3.21 4.39
CA PRO A 68 11.14 -2.99 4.37
C PRO A 68 11.93 -3.98 5.25
N ASP A 69 11.30 -5.04 5.79
CA ASP A 69 12.03 -6.10 6.52
C ASP A 69 12.93 -6.95 5.59
N VAL A 70 12.74 -6.87 4.26
CA VAL A 70 13.68 -7.45 3.26
C VAL A 70 14.91 -6.54 3.04
N ALA A 71 14.78 -5.22 3.16
CA ALA A 71 15.89 -4.29 2.91
C ALA A 71 16.98 -4.31 4.00
N LYS A 72 16.72 -4.95 5.15
CA LYS A 72 17.70 -5.14 6.23
C LYS A 72 18.40 -6.50 6.22
N ARG A 73 18.06 -7.39 5.27
CA ARG A 73 18.60 -8.75 5.17
C ARG A 73 19.40 -9.00 3.88
N ALA A 74 19.62 -7.98 3.06
CA ALA A 74 20.44 -8.02 1.85
C ALA A 74 21.74 -7.23 2.06
#